data_AF-A0A8T7CBZ0-F1
#
_entry.id   AF-A0A8T7CBZ0-F1
#
_cell.length_a   1.000
_cell.length_b   1.000
_cell.length_c   1.000
_cell.angle_alpha   90.00
_cell.angle_beta   90.00
_cell.angle_gamma   90.00
#
_symmetry.space_group_name_H-M   'P 1'
#
loop_
_entity.id
_entity.type
_entity.pdbx_description
1 polymer ?
#
loop_
_entity_poly.entity_id
_entity_poly.type
_entity_poly.pdbx_seq_one_letter_code
_entity_poly.pdbx_strand_id
1 'polypeptide(L)'
;MKNNQGFTLLETLIALVVLSVGMLGIASLHVEGLRNGRTATLRTKAMTLATDMAEKMRANRIGAQAGNYVSAAADAGANNDCADDLVGNPTVACTPTLMAQHDIWLWKRKLVNAQTGLPGSPTGVIISDGAAAPTFTITLNWTENGVADTVSLLVQP
;
A
#
# COMPACT_ATOMS: atom_id res chain seq x y z
N MET A 1 -58.99 1.42 46.19
CA MET A 1 -58.48 0.09 45.77
C MET A 1 -57.50 0.34 44.62
N LYS A 2 -56.22 -0.01 44.78
CA LYS A 2 -55.17 0.26 43.79
C LYS A 2 -55.13 -0.89 42.77
N ASN A 3 -55.38 -0.58 41.50
CA ASN A 3 -55.24 -1.52 40.39
C ASN A 3 -53.75 -1.71 40.06
N ASN A 4 -53.16 -2.83 40.45
CA ASN A 4 -51.85 -3.25 39.95
C ASN A 4 -52.04 -3.83 38.54
N GLN A 5 -51.78 -3.02 37.51
CA GLN A 5 -51.73 -3.52 36.14
C GLN A 5 -50.41 -4.28 35.93
N GLY A 6 -50.50 -5.62 35.90
CA GLY A 6 -49.39 -6.51 35.57
C GLY A 6 -49.07 -6.48 34.08
N PHE A 7 -48.25 -5.53 33.65
CA PHE A 7 -47.77 -5.40 32.26
C PHE A 7 -46.25 -5.63 32.10
N THR A 8 -45.57 -6.17 33.12
CA THR A 8 -44.10 -6.21 33.18
C THR A 8 -43.43 -7.25 32.27
N LEU A 9 -44.08 -8.39 32.00
CA LEU A 9 -43.47 -9.47 31.21
C LEU A 9 -43.48 -9.19 29.71
N LEU A 10 -44.56 -8.59 29.20
CA LEU A 10 -44.63 -8.18 27.79
C LEU A 10 -43.70 -6.99 27.50
N GLU A 11 -43.61 -6.03 28.43
CA GLU A 11 -42.73 -4.87 28.30
C GLU A 11 -41.25 -5.27 28.26
N THR A 12 -40.84 -6.19 29.14
CA THR A 12 -39.47 -6.72 29.13
C THR A 12 -39.17 -7.54 27.88
N LEU A 13 -40.14 -8.32 27.37
CA LEU A 13 -39.99 -9.04 26.10
C LEU A 13 -39.78 -8.06 24.94
N ILE A 14 -40.59 -7.00 24.85
CA ILE A 14 -40.45 -5.97 23.82
C ILE A 14 -39.10 -5.25 23.96
N ALA A 15 -38.68 -4.90 25.18
CA ALA A 15 -37.39 -4.27 25.43
C ALA A 15 -36.21 -5.15 24.98
N LEU A 16 -36.27 -6.46 25.25
CA LEU A 16 -35.25 -7.42 24.81
C LEU A 16 -35.23 -7.56 23.28
N VAL A 17 -36.39 -7.58 22.62
CA VAL A 17 -36.48 -7.60 21.16
C VAL A 17 -35.84 -6.34 20.57
N VAL A 18 -36.22 -5.15 21.05
CA VAL A 18 -35.66 -3.88 20.58
C VAL A 18 -34.14 -3.83 20.81
N LEU A 19 -33.68 -4.24 21.99
CA LEU A 19 -32.25 -4.29 22.32
C LEU A 19 -31.49 -5.25 21.40
N SER A 20 -32.03 -6.44 21.15
CA SER A 20 -31.38 -7.44 20.28
C SER A 20 -31.25 -6.93 18.84
N VAL A 21 -32.28 -6.28 18.29
CA VAL A 21 -32.24 -5.64 16.98
C VAL A 21 -31.20 -4.50 16.96
N GLY A 22 -31.16 -3.68 18.01
CA GLY A 22 -30.15 -2.62 18.16
C GLY A 22 -28.72 -3.16 18.17
N MET A 23 -28.47 -4.26 18.89
CA MET A 23 -27.15 -4.91 18.94
C MET A 23 -26.72 -5.49 17.59
N LEU A 24 -27.64 -6.08 16.81
CA LEU A 24 -27.34 -6.55 15.46
C LEU A 24 -26.95 -5.39 14.52
N GLY A 25 -27.59 -4.22 14.68
CA GLY A 25 -27.20 -2.99 13.99
C GLY A 25 -25.76 -2.57 14.31
N ILE A 26 -25.40 -2.52 15.59
CA ILE A 26 -24.04 -2.16 16.03
C ILE A 26 -23.00 -3.18 15.56
N ALA A 27 -23.31 -4.47 15.65
CA ALA A 27 -22.41 -5.53 15.20
C ALA A 27 -22.09 -5.39 13.70
N SER A 28 -23.09 -5.04 12.89
CA SER A 28 -22.91 -4.78 11.45
C SER A 28 -21.98 -3.60 11.20
N LEU A 29 -22.18 -2.48 11.91
CA LEU A 29 -21.30 -1.31 11.82
C LEU A 29 -19.88 -1.62 12.28
N HIS A 30 -19.71 -2.46 13.30
CA HIS A 30 -18.39 -2.86 13.78
C HIS A 30 -17.61 -3.65 12.73
N VAL A 31 -18.26 -4.62 12.07
CA VAL A 31 -17.64 -5.39 10.97
C VAL A 31 -17.23 -4.47 9.81
N GLU A 32 -18.09 -3.51 9.47
CA GLU A 32 -17.79 -2.54 8.41
C GLU A 32 -16.61 -1.64 8.80
N GLY A 33 -16.54 -1.19 10.05
CA GLY A 33 -15.40 -0.45 10.58
C GLY A 33 -14.08 -1.23 10.47
N LEU A 34 -14.08 -2.53 10.76
CA LEU A 34 -12.91 -3.39 10.61
C LEU A 34 -12.48 -3.53 9.14
N ARG A 35 -13.44 -3.69 8.22
CA ARG A 35 -13.16 -3.77 6.77
C ARG A 35 -12.52 -2.48 6.28
N ASN A 36 -13.11 -1.35 6.60
CA ASN A 36 -12.58 -0.03 6.20
C ASN A 36 -11.19 0.24 6.81
N GLY A 37 -10.98 -0.15 8.08
CA GLY A 37 -9.67 -0.04 8.73
C GLY A 37 -8.59 -0.89 8.05
N ARG A 38 -8.95 -2.10 7.60
CA ARG A 38 -8.04 -2.98 6.85
C ARG A 38 -7.67 -2.35 5.50
N THR A 39 -8.64 -1.92 4.71
CA THR A 39 -8.39 -1.28 3.41
C THR A 39 -7.54 -0.02 3.57
N ALA A 40 -7.82 0.83 4.56
CA ALA A 40 -7.00 2.01 4.85
C ALA A 40 -5.55 1.63 5.20
N THR A 41 -5.35 0.57 5.98
CA THR A 41 -4.01 0.06 6.32
C THR A 41 -3.25 -0.43 5.08
N LEU A 42 -3.92 -1.14 4.17
CA LEU A 42 -3.31 -1.60 2.91
C LEU A 42 -2.91 -0.41 2.02
N ARG A 43 -3.77 0.59 1.88
CA ARG A 43 -3.46 1.83 1.14
C ARG A 43 -2.27 2.58 1.74
N THR A 44 -2.20 2.69 3.07
CA THR A 44 -1.03 3.28 3.75
C THR A 44 0.25 2.50 3.46
N LYS A 45 0.23 1.17 3.52
CA LYS A 45 1.39 0.34 3.19
C LYS A 45 1.85 0.54 1.74
N ALA A 46 0.93 0.55 0.79
CA ALA A 46 1.23 0.84 -0.61
C ALA A 46 1.84 2.25 -0.75
N MET A 47 1.25 3.26 -0.11
CA MET A 47 1.74 4.63 -0.16
C MET A 47 3.14 4.79 0.44
N THR A 48 3.42 4.14 1.58
CA THR A 48 4.77 4.12 2.18
C THR A 48 5.79 3.52 1.21
N LEU A 49 5.42 2.44 0.51
CA LEU A 49 6.31 1.79 -0.45
C LEU A 49 6.53 2.63 -1.72
N ALA A 50 5.50 3.33 -2.21
CA ALA A 50 5.65 4.29 -3.30
C ALA A 50 6.55 5.46 -2.87
N THR A 51 6.41 5.92 -1.62
CA THR A 51 7.23 7.00 -1.04
C THR A 51 8.69 6.59 -0.86
N ASP A 52 8.97 5.35 -0.43
CA ASP A 52 10.32 4.77 -0.36
C ASP A 52 11.02 4.83 -1.73
N MET A 53 10.31 4.45 -2.79
CA MET A 53 10.82 4.55 -4.17
C MET A 53 11.00 6.01 -4.61
N ALA A 54 10.06 6.89 -4.29
CA ALA A 54 10.17 8.32 -4.60
C ALA A 54 11.42 8.93 -3.95
N GLU A 55 11.74 8.55 -2.72
CA GLU A 55 12.91 9.05 -2.02
C GLU A 55 14.22 8.51 -2.62
N LYS A 56 14.22 7.25 -3.07
CA LYS A 56 15.34 6.68 -3.83
C LYS A 56 15.61 7.42 -5.14
N MET A 57 14.55 7.81 -5.87
CA MET A 57 14.69 8.65 -7.07
C MET A 57 15.31 10.02 -6.76
N ARG A 58 14.90 10.65 -5.63
CA ARG A 58 15.48 11.93 -5.18
C ARG A 58 16.92 11.80 -4.72
N ALA A 59 17.29 10.69 -4.11
CA ALA A 59 18.68 10.40 -3.76
C ALA A 59 19.54 10.18 -5.02
N ASN A 60 18.96 9.58 -6.06
CA ASN A 60 19.61 9.32 -7.35
C ASN A 60 19.10 10.24 -8.48
N ARG A 61 19.18 11.57 -8.28
CA ARG A 61 18.65 12.53 -9.27
C ARG A 61 19.20 12.34 -10.67
N ILE A 62 20.50 12.05 -10.78
CA ILE A 62 21.16 11.85 -12.08
C ILE A 62 20.55 10.64 -12.82
N GLY A 63 20.34 9.53 -12.11
CA GLY A 63 19.70 8.35 -12.67
C GLY A 63 18.22 8.58 -13.01
N ALA A 64 17.51 9.33 -12.16
CA ALA A 64 16.12 9.71 -12.41
C ALA A 64 15.98 10.63 -13.63
N GLN A 65 16.81 11.67 -13.76
CA GLN A 65 16.81 12.57 -14.92
C GLN A 65 17.16 11.84 -16.23
N ALA A 66 17.98 10.79 -16.16
CA ALA A 66 18.28 9.93 -17.31
C ALA A 66 17.17 8.92 -17.65
N GLY A 67 16.06 8.87 -16.89
CA GLY A 67 14.95 7.95 -17.12
C GLY A 67 15.19 6.52 -16.64
N ASN A 68 16.26 6.27 -15.86
CA ASN A 68 16.65 4.91 -15.46
C ASN A 68 15.71 4.25 -14.45
N TYR A 69 14.74 4.99 -13.91
CA TYR A 69 13.73 4.47 -12.99
C TYR A 69 12.43 4.03 -13.68
N VAL A 70 12.28 4.23 -15.00
CA VAL A 70 11.11 3.71 -15.74
C VAL A 70 11.09 2.19 -15.65
N SER A 71 9.95 1.64 -15.22
CA SER A 71 9.80 0.22 -14.96
C SER A 71 8.36 -0.23 -15.20
N ALA A 72 8.16 -1.14 -16.15
CA ALA A 72 6.90 -1.83 -16.38
C ALA A 72 6.63 -2.88 -15.28
N ALA A 73 5.40 -3.41 -15.24
CA ALA A 73 5.01 -4.38 -14.22
C ALA A 73 5.90 -5.64 -14.20
N ALA A 74 6.25 -6.14 -15.39
CA ALA A 74 7.05 -7.35 -15.57
C ALA A 74 8.56 -7.15 -15.33
N ASP A 75 9.02 -5.90 -15.24
CA ASP A 75 10.44 -5.62 -15.04
C ASP A 75 10.84 -5.96 -13.60
N ALA A 76 11.90 -6.75 -13.48
CA ALA A 76 12.43 -7.18 -12.18
C ALA A 76 13.58 -6.30 -11.65
N GLY A 77 14.07 -5.33 -12.45
CA GLY A 77 15.34 -4.65 -12.17
C GLY A 77 16.53 -5.61 -12.22
N ALA A 78 17.67 -5.19 -11.68
CA ALA A 78 18.87 -6.03 -11.58
C ALA A 78 19.52 -5.91 -10.19
N ASN A 79 19.93 -7.05 -9.60
CA ASN A 79 20.72 -7.02 -8.39
C ASN A 79 22.17 -6.63 -8.70
N ASN A 80 22.44 -5.33 -8.75
CA ASN A 80 23.78 -4.79 -8.97
C ASN A 80 24.60 -4.63 -7.68
N ASP A 81 24.13 -5.22 -6.56
CA ASP A 81 24.79 -5.15 -5.24
C ASP A 81 25.17 -3.72 -4.77
N CYS A 82 24.36 -2.73 -5.14
CA CYS A 82 24.58 -1.32 -4.76
C CYS A 82 24.31 -1.02 -3.27
N ALA A 83 24.12 -2.06 -2.45
CA ALA A 83 23.85 -1.93 -1.02
C ALA A 83 25.14 -1.92 -0.16
N ASP A 84 26.30 -2.22 -0.74
CA ASP A 84 27.57 -2.42 -0.01
C ASP A 84 28.55 -1.22 -0.03
N ASP A 85 28.04 0.01 -0.20
CA ASP A 85 28.89 1.21 -0.03
C ASP A 85 29.08 1.58 1.47
N LEU A 86 28.27 1.00 2.37
CA LEU A 86 28.38 1.23 3.82
C LEU A 86 29.37 0.29 4.53
N VAL A 87 29.90 -0.74 3.84
CA VAL A 87 30.96 -1.62 4.37
C VAL A 87 32.13 -1.71 3.40
N GLY A 88 32.57 -0.58 2.82
CA GLY A 88 33.92 -0.45 2.25
C GLY A 88 34.33 -1.59 1.31
N ASN A 89 33.41 -2.08 0.48
CA ASN A 89 33.70 -3.04 -0.57
C ASN A 89 33.86 -2.27 -1.89
N PRO A 90 35.09 -1.86 -2.25
CA PRO A 90 35.34 -0.99 -3.41
C PRO A 90 35.15 -1.69 -4.75
N THR A 91 34.63 -2.92 -4.79
CA THR A 91 34.57 -3.71 -6.03
C THR A 91 33.39 -3.36 -6.94
N VAL A 92 32.36 -2.67 -6.42
CA VAL A 92 31.20 -2.24 -7.22
C VAL A 92 31.01 -0.73 -7.15
N ALA A 93 31.51 -0.02 -8.16
CA ALA A 93 31.19 1.39 -8.36
C ALA A 93 29.78 1.51 -8.94
N CYS A 94 28.78 1.76 -8.08
CA CYS A 94 27.40 1.95 -8.55
C CYS A 94 27.22 3.29 -9.25
N THR A 95 27.23 3.24 -10.58
CA THR A 95 26.81 4.37 -11.41
C THR A 95 25.33 4.68 -11.16
N PRO A 96 24.87 5.91 -11.44
CA PRO A 96 23.46 6.29 -11.31
C PRO A 96 22.48 5.33 -12.02
N THR A 97 22.90 4.73 -13.14
CA THR A 97 22.11 3.71 -13.87
C THR A 97 22.04 2.39 -13.10
N LEU A 98 23.17 1.89 -12.60
CA LEU A 98 23.21 0.63 -11.83
C LEU A 98 22.43 0.75 -10.53
N MET A 99 22.52 1.89 -9.85
CA MET A 99 21.77 2.19 -8.64
C MET A 99 20.25 2.17 -8.89
N ALA A 100 19.77 2.78 -9.97
CA ALA A 100 18.35 2.78 -10.33
C ALA A 100 17.81 1.35 -10.57
N GLN A 101 18.56 0.52 -11.30
CA GLN A 101 18.19 -0.88 -11.54
C GLN A 101 18.16 -1.71 -10.24
N HIS A 102 19.09 -1.44 -9.31
CA HIS A 102 19.14 -2.10 -8.00
C HIS A 102 17.97 -1.66 -7.10
N ASP A 103 17.64 -0.38 -7.10
CA ASP A 103 16.48 0.13 -6.36
C ASP A 103 15.17 -0.48 -6.86
N ILE A 104 14.97 -0.54 -8.19
CA ILE A 104 13.82 -1.22 -8.80
C ILE A 104 13.79 -2.67 -8.35
N TRP A 105 14.93 -3.38 -8.39
CA TRP A 105 14.99 -4.78 -7.98
C TRP A 105 14.62 -5.00 -6.52
N LEU A 106 15.17 -4.19 -5.60
CA LEU A 106 14.82 -4.27 -4.19
C LEU A 106 13.32 -4.00 -3.97
N TRP A 107 12.79 -2.97 -4.62
CA TRP A 107 11.39 -2.57 -4.51
C TRP A 107 10.42 -3.63 -5.04
N LYS A 108 10.70 -4.18 -6.23
CA LYS A 108 9.94 -5.28 -6.83
C LYS A 108 9.99 -6.54 -5.99
N ARG A 109 11.16 -6.84 -5.41
CA ARG A 109 11.32 -7.98 -4.52
C ARG A 109 10.51 -7.83 -3.22
N LYS A 110 10.41 -6.61 -2.66
CA LYS A 110 9.50 -6.34 -1.53
C LYS A 110 8.03 -6.61 -1.88
N LEU A 111 7.61 -6.31 -3.11
CA LEU A 111 6.26 -6.59 -3.61
C LEU A 111 6.00 -8.09 -3.76
N VAL A 112 6.89 -8.81 -4.46
CA VAL A 112 6.69 -10.23 -4.81
C VAL A 112 6.85 -11.16 -3.59
N ASN A 113 7.77 -10.85 -2.69
CA ASN A 113 8.01 -11.68 -1.49
C ASN A 113 6.98 -11.45 -0.37
N ALA A 114 5.87 -10.76 -0.65
CA ALA A 114 4.83 -10.41 0.31
C ALA A 114 5.33 -9.67 1.57
N GLN A 115 6.53 -9.07 1.52
CA GLN A 115 7.13 -8.35 2.64
C GLN A 115 6.35 -7.07 3.00
N THR A 116 5.55 -6.57 2.06
CA THR A 116 4.65 -5.44 2.24
C THR A 116 3.34 -5.83 2.94
N GLY A 117 2.98 -7.12 2.91
CA GLY A 117 1.68 -7.61 3.37
C GLY A 117 0.49 -7.15 2.50
N LEU A 118 0.74 -6.74 1.25
CA LEU A 118 -0.30 -6.48 0.26
C LEU A 118 -0.80 -7.81 -0.34
N PRO A 119 -2.13 -8.04 -0.41
CA PRO A 119 -2.70 -9.28 -0.92
C PRO A 119 -2.78 -9.31 -2.46
N GLY A 120 -2.95 -10.51 -3.02
CA GLY A 120 -3.37 -10.66 -4.43
C GLY A 120 -2.32 -10.29 -5.47
N SER A 121 -1.08 -10.71 -5.24
CA SER A 121 0.05 -10.54 -6.16
C SER A 121 0.28 -9.08 -6.58
N PRO A 122 0.72 -8.22 -5.65
CA PRO A 122 0.83 -6.80 -5.89
C PRO A 122 1.85 -6.51 -7.00
N THR A 123 1.54 -5.53 -7.85
CA THR A 123 2.41 -5.08 -8.94
C THR A 123 2.74 -3.61 -8.79
N GLY A 124 3.89 -3.20 -9.32
CA GLY A 124 4.33 -1.81 -9.33
C GLY A 124 4.77 -1.39 -10.72
N VAL A 125 4.44 -0.17 -11.12
CA VAL A 125 4.81 0.43 -12.41
C VAL A 125 5.33 1.84 -12.16
N ILE A 126 6.36 2.24 -12.88
CA ILE A 126 6.94 3.58 -12.85
C ILE A 126 6.98 4.09 -14.29
N ILE A 127 6.24 5.17 -14.55
CA ILE A 127 6.17 5.84 -15.86
C ILE A 127 6.79 7.22 -15.72
N SER A 128 7.50 7.68 -16.74
CA SER A 128 8.01 9.06 -16.83
C SER A 128 7.09 9.91 -17.70
N ASP A 129 6.63 11.01 -17.16
CA ASP A 129 5.81 12.04 -17.79
C ASP A 129 6.70 13.28 -18.05
N GLY A 130 7.45 13.29 -19.15
CA GLY A 130 8.24 14.44 -19.61
C GLY A 130 9.66 14.11 -20.11
N ALA A 131 10.13 14.85 -21.13
CA ALA A 131 11.39 14.56 -21.83
C ALA A 131 12.64 15.29 -21.30
N ALA A 132 12.49 16.41 -20.58
CA ALA A 132 13.62 17.26 -20.14
C ALA A 132 13.80 17.35 -18.61
N ALA A 133 12.72 17.14 -17.86
CA ALA A 133 12.72 17.01 -16.40
C ALA A 133 11.64 15.98 -16.06
N PRO A 134 11.97 14.67 -16.09
CA PRO A 134 10.95 13.64 -15.99
C PRO A 134 10.25 13.73 -14.63
N THR A 135 8.96 14.02 -14.67
CA THR A 135 8.09 13.74 -13.54
C THR A 135 7.76 12.25 -13.62
N PHE A 136 7.77 11.54 -12.50
CA PHE A 136 7.48 10.11 -12.47
C PHE A 136 6.13 9.85 -11.83
N THR A 137 5.36 8.93 -12.41
CA THR A 137 4.16 8.39 -11.79
C THR A 137 4.44 6.97 -11.34
N ILE A 138 4.49 6.77 -10.02
CA ILE A 138 4.63 5.46 -9.38
C ILE A 138 3.23 4.92 -9.11
N THR A 139 2.87 3.78 -9.68
CA THR A 139 1.57 3.13 -9.48
C THR A 139 1.75 1.75 -8.88
N LEU A 140 1.01 1.47 -7.81
CA LEU A 140 0.94 0.17 -7.14
C LEU A 140 -0.47 -0.38 -7.25
N ASN A 141 -0.60 -1.63 -7.69
CA ASN A 141 -1.88 -2.33 -7.80
C ASN A 141 -1.85 -3.60 -6.95
N TRP A 142 -2.95 -3.92 -6.27
CA TRP A 142 -3.12 -5.17 -5.53
C TRP A 142 -4.58 -5.60 -5.55
N THR A 143 -4.87 -6.82 -5.08
CA THR A 143 -6.25 -7.34 -5.04
C THR A 143 -6.66 -7.64 -3.61
N GLU A 144 -7.66 -6.91 -3.10
CA GLU A 144 -8.30 -7.17 -1.81
C GLU A 144 -9.65 -7.86 -2.02
N ASN A 145 -9.82 -9.07 -1.47
CA ASN A 145 -11.08 -9.83 -1.52
C ASN A 145 -11.68 -9.98 -2.95
N GLY A 146 -10.82 -10.09 -3.97
CA GLY A 146 -11.23 -10.18 -5.38
C GLY A 146 -11.47 -8.84 -6.08
N VAL A 147 -11.31 -7.71 -5.38
CA VAL A 147 -11.43 -6.36 -5.93
C VAL A 147 -10.05 -5.75 -6.10
N ALA A 148 -9.75 -5.24 -7.30
CA ALA A 148 -8.51 -4.53 -7.56
C ALA A 148 -8.53 -3.15 -6.88
N ASP A 149 -7.44 -2.80 -6.20
CA ASP A 149 -7.21 -1.46 -5.64
C ASP A 149 -5.85 -0.94 -6.10
N THR A 150 -5.72 0.39 -6.13
CA THR A 150 -4.57 1.09 -6.67
C THR A 150 -4.23 2.35 -5.88
N VAL A 151 -2.93 2.68 -5.85
CA VAL A 151 -2.38 3.95 -5.38
C VAL A 151 -1.39 4.45 -6.43
N SER A 152 -1.51 5.73 -6.79
CA SER A 152 -0.56 6.42 -7.66
C SER A 152 0.04 7.62 -6.93
N LEU A 153 1.36 7.79 -7.09
CA LEU A 153 2.12 8.90 -6.54
C LEU A 153 2.90 9.60 -7.66
N LEU A 154 2.65 10.89 -7.82
CA LEU A 154 3.44 11.76 -8.69
C LEU A 154 4.72 12.20 -7.97
N VAL A 155 5.86 12.08 -8.63
CA VAL A 155 7.18 12.35 -8.07
C VAL A 155 7.95 13.27 -8.99
N GLN A 156 8.50 14.34 -8.42
CA GLN A 156 9.51 15.17 -9.08
C GLN A 156 10.83 14.95 -8.33
N PRO A 157 11.86 14.37 -9.00
CA PRO A 157 13.14 14.05 -8.38
C PRO A 157 13.98 15.30 -8.05
#